data_AF-A0AA95GWK2-F1
#
_entry.id   AF-A0AA95GWK2-F1
#
_cell.length_a   1.000
_cell.length_b   1.000
_cell.length_c   1.000
_cell.angle_alpha   90.00
_cell.angle_beta   90.00
_cell.angle_gamma   90.00
#
_symmetry.space_group_name_H-M   'P 1'
#
loop_
_entity.id
_entity.type
_entity.pdbx_description
1 polymer ?
#
loop_
_entity_poly.entity_id
_entity_poly.type
_entity_poly.pdbx_seq_one_letter_code
_entity_poly.pdbx_strand_id
1 'polypeptide(L)'
;MSPKDAKFDKMKAASELLSEVLLGTDFDKWSTRISSCADILKYYPHIDKETGEFLIKLIEVYFCHCRHCPVCDGRRSLRHMAMFKKSLPEILNDYSKARWVFMTLTVPNVPIDSLRDELKLMNLAWHRFVKRKEFKSVKGWIRKTEVTCETKRKNYAHPHFHCLLMVSSSWFRGDNYTKQSRWSEIWGECMKLDTLPIVDVRAVKGTPDKAAVEVLKAFNYSVKPETLVNNREWMLEYFN
;
A
#
# COMPACT_ATOMS: atom_id res chain seq x y z
N MET A 1 14.11 -15.57 19.26
CA MET A 1 14.25 -14.39 18.36
C MET A 1 14.14 -13.12 19.18
N SER A 2 14.81 -12.04 18.76
CA SER A 2 14.81 -10.74 19.45
C SER A 2 13.43 -10.08 19.35
N PRO A 3 12.90 -9.44 20.42
CA PRO A 3 11.64 -8.71 20.35
C PRO A 3 11.63 -7.59 19.28
N LYS A 4 12.81 -7.08 18.90
CA LYS A 4 12.97 -6.04 17.88
C LYS A 4 12.64 -6.56 16.47
N ASP A 5 12.76 -7.86 16.23
CA ASP A 5 12.61 -8.48 14.91
C ASP A 5 11.22 -9.09 14.69
N ALA A 6 10.33 -9.03 15.69
CA ALA A 6 9.01 -9.67 15.65
C ALA A 6 8.16 -9.31 14.40
N LYS A 7 8.32 -8.12 13.84
CA LYS A 7 7.64 -7.73 12.60
C LYS A 7 8.23 -8.43 11.38
N PHE A 8 9.55 -8.55 11.31
CA PHE A 8 10.24 -9.27 10.26
C PHE A 8 9.93 -10.77 10.34
N ASP A 9 9.97 -11.36 11.54
CA ASP A 9 9.68 -12.77 11.78
C ASP A 9 8.28 -13.15 11.25
N LYS A 10 7.27 -12.31 11.50
CA LYS A 10 5.92 -12.49 10.94
C LYS A 10 5.90 -12.45 9.41
N MET A 11 6.64 -11.52 8.80
CA MET A 11 6.72 -11.44 7.33
C MET A 11 7.45 -12.64 6.74
N LYS A 12 8.50 -13.13 7.41
CA LYS A 12 9.26 -14.31 6.99
C LYS A 12 8.40 -15.57 7.07
N ALA A 13 7.73 -15.80 8.21
CA ALA A 13 6.81 -16.93 8.38
C ALA A 13 5.68 -16.92 7.32
N ALA A 14 5.09 -15.75 7.05
CA ALA A 14 4.07 -15.63 6.01
C ALA A 14 4.64 -15.88 4.58
N SER A 15 5.92 -15.56 4.34
CA SER A 15 6.56 -15.85 3.06
C SER A 15 6.88 -17.32 2.86
N GLU A 16 7.30 -18.02 3.92
CA GLU A 16 7.52 -19.47 3.92
C GLU A 16 6.21 -20.20 3.64
N LEU A 17 5.15 -19.85 4.35
CA LEU A 17 3.84 -20.43 4.14
C LEU A 17 3.28 -20.14 2.74
N LEU A 18 3.47 -18.93 2.21
CA LEU A 18 3.14 -18.64 0.82
C LEU A 18 3.93 -19.52 -0.16
N SER A 19 5.21 -19.78 0.10
CA SER A 19 6.00 -20.67 -0.76
C SER A 19 5.47 -22.11 -0.74
N GLU A 20 5.03 -22.62 0.41
CA GLU A 20 4.42 -23.94 0.52
C GLU A 20 3.11 -24.04 -0.27
N VAL A 21 2.25 -23.01 -0.20
CA VAL A 21 0.97 -23.02 -0.93
C VAL A 21 1.17 -22.96 -2.45
N LEU A 22 2.23 -22.30 -2.91
CA LEU A 22 2.59 -22.20 -4.34
C LEU A 22 3.28 -23.46 -4.88
N LEU A 23 3.81 -24.32 -4.01
CA LEU A 23 4.54 -25.53 -4.40
C LEU A 23 3.62 -26.48 -5.20
N GLY A 24 4.12 -26.97 -6.34
CA GLY A 24 3.37 -27.88 -7.22
C GLY A 24 2.21 -27.23 -7.98
N THR A 25 2.17 -25.90 -8.06
CA THR A 25 1.22 -25.14 -8.89
C THR A 25 1.91 -24.58 -10.12
N ASP A 26 1.18 -23.91 -11.02
CA ASP A 26 1.78 -23.20 -12.17
C ASP A 26 2.77 -22.09 -11.75
N PHE A 27 2.78 -21.72 -10.46
CA PHE A 27 3.66 -20.72 -9.87
C PHE A 27 4.84 -21.34 -9.08
N ASP A 28 5.19 -22.61 -9.32
CA ASP A 28 6.26 -23.33 -8.60
C ASP A 28 7.61 -22.59 -8.60
N LYS A 29 7.97 -21.95 -9.72
CA LYS A 29 9.14 -21.08 -9.82
C LYS A 29 9.16 -19.97 -8.75
N TRP A 30 7.99 -19.44 -8.40
CA TRP A 30 7.86 -18.46 -7.33
C TRP A 30 7.96 -19.10 -5.95
N SER A 31 7.44 -20.31 -5.76
CA SER A 31 7.65 -21.09 -4.53
C SER A 31 9.14 -21.20 -4.20
N THR A 32 9.96 -21.72 -5.12
CA THR A 32 11.41 -21.90 -4.90
C THR A 32 12.14 -20.60 -4.58
N ARG A 33 11.76 -19.49 -5.22
CA ARG A 33 12.39 -18.18 -4.98
C ARG A 33 11.97 -17.58 -3.65
N ILE A 34 10.70 -17.73 -3.29
CA ILE A 34 10.13 -17.12 -2.08
C ILE A 34 10.66 -17.84 -0.84
N SER A 35 10.79 -19.17 -0.88
CA SER A 35 11.29 -19.97 0.24
C SER A 35 12.67 -19.47 0.71
N SER A 36 13.56 -19.17 -0.23
CA SER A 36 14.91 -18.67 0.07
C SER A 36 15.01 -17.16 0.28
N CYS A 37 13.88 -16.44 0.37
CA CYS A 37 13.87 -14.99 0.46
C CYS A 37 14.36 -14.50 1.82
N ALA A 38 15.38 -13.63 1.82
CA ALA A 38 16.02 -13.06 3.00
C ALA A 38 16.73 -14.07 3.92
N ASP A 39 17.14 -15.22 3.38
CA ASP A 39 17.94 -16.21 4.14
C ASP A 39 19.41 -15.84 4.23
N ILE A 40 19.94 -15.16 3.20
CA ILE A 40 21.33 -14.72 3.18
C ILE A 40 21.37 -13.26 3.64
N LEU A 41 21.91 -13.06 4.84
CA LEU A 41 22.15 -11.76 5.46
C LEU A 41 23.66 -11.57 5.63
N LYS A 42 24.23 -10.55 4.98
CA LYS A 42 25.64 -10.19 5.17
C LYS A 42 25.74 -9.00 6.11
N TYR A 43 26.57 -9.17 7.14
CA TYR A 43 26.84 -8.16 8.12
C TYR A 43 28.28 -7.69 8.02
N TYR A 44 28.52 -6.45 8.43
CA TYR A 44 29.84 -5.87 8.51
C TYR A 44 30.05 -5.17 9.85
N PRO A 45 31.22 -5.34 10.49
CA PRO A 45 31.56 -4.62 11.69
C PRO A 45 31.71 -3.13 11.42
N HIS A 46 31.02 -2.31 12.20
CA HIS A 46 31.04 -0.86 12.09
C HIS A 46 31.36 -0.27 13.45
N ILE A 47 32.42 0.54 13.51
CA ILE A 47 32.76 1.29 14.71
C ILE A 47 32.10 2.67 14.56
N ASP A 48 31.24 3.01 15.51
CA ASP A 48 30.68 4.33 15.62
C ASP A 48 31.81 5.33 15.96
N LYS A 49 31.98 6.34 15.11
CA LYS A 49 33.14 7.26 15.22
C LYS A 49 33.05 8.23 16.39
N GLU A 50 31.84 8.47 16.91
CA GLU A 50 31.61 9.42 17.99
C GLU A 50 31.68 8.75 19.36
N THR A 51 31.13 7.54 19.46
CA THR A 51 31.05 6.78 20.72
C THR A 51 32.15 5.73 20.87
N GLY A 52 32.80 5.33 19.77
CA GLY A 52 33.74 4.21 19.74
C GLY A 52 33.07 2.84 19.85
N GLU A 53 31.74 2.78 19.88
CA GLU A 53 30.99 1.54 20.03
C GLU A 53 31.12 0.65 18.79
N PHE A 54 31.30 -0.65 19.03
CA PHE A 54 31.30 -1.66 18.00
C PHE A 54 29.87 -2.13 17.70
N LEU A 55 29.44 -1.96 16.46
CA LEU A 55 28.11 -2.33 15.98
C LEU A 55 28.22 -3.28 14.79
N ILE A 56 27.43 -4.34 14.78
CA ILE A 56 27.29 -5.20 13.61
C ILE A 56 26.16 -4.63 12.75
N LYS A 57 26.49 -4.10 11.56
CA LYS A 57 25.50 -3.52 10.64
C LYS A 57 25.19 -4.49 9.51
N LEU A 58 23.90 -4.64 9.21
CA LEU A 58 23.44 -5.38 8.04
C LEU A 58 23.75 -4.56 6.77
N ILE A 59 24.53 -5.13 5.86
CA ILE A 59 24.99 -4.44 4.63
C ILE A 59 24.34 -5.00 3.36
N GLU A 60 23.98 -6.29 3.36
CA GLU A 60 23.42 -6.94 2.16
C GLU A 60 22.40 -8.01 2.56
N VAL A 61 21.34 -8.13 1.76
CA VAL A 61 20.30 -9.15 1.91
C VAL A 61 19.85 -9.62 0.53
N TYR A 62 19.69 -10.94 0.38
CA TYR A 62 19.25 -11.57 -0.87
C TYR A 62 17.74 -11.70 -0.86
N PHE A 63 17.06 -11.08 -1.84
CA PHE A 63 15.61 -11.05 -1.91
C PHE A 63 15.09 -11.78 -3.14
N CYS A 64 13.92 -12.39 -3.03
CA CYS A 64 13.28 -13.06 -4.17
C CYS A 64 12.74 -12.08 -5.21
N HIS A 65 12.47 -10.82 -4.83
CA HIS A 65 11.86 -9.78 -5.66
C HIS A 65 10.46 -10.11 -6.21
N CYS A 66 9.83 -11.20 -5.76
CA CYS A 66 8.45 -11.50 -6.09
C CYS A 66 7.53 -10.41 -5.52
N ARG A 67 6.56 -9.96 -6.33
CA ARG A 67 5.63 -8.88 -5.97
C ARG A 67 4.80 -9.20 -4.73
N HIS A 68 4.40 -10.47 -4.59
CA HIS A 68 3.49 -10.93 -3.54
C HIS A 68 4.20 -11.56 -2.34
N CYS A 69 5.53 -11.67 -2.38
CA CYS A 69 6.30 -12.11 -1.22
C CYS A 69 6.15 -11.10 -0.08
N PRO A 70 5.64 -11.50 1.11
CA PRO A 70 5.42 -10.59 2.24
C PRO A 70 6.69 -9.83 2.68
N VAL A 71 7.86 -10.47 2.64
CA VAL A 71 9.15 -9.83 2.93
C VAL A 71 9.48 -8.74 1.89
N CYS A 72 9.33 -9.04 0.60
CA CYS A 72 9.64 -8.08 -0.46
C CYS A 72 8.63 -6.93 -0.55
N ASP A 73 7.33 -7.19 -0.36
CA ASP A 73 6.29 -6.15 -0.33
C ASP A 73 6.47 -5.26 0.91
N GLY A 74 6.71 -5.85 2.07
CA GLY A 74 7.04 -5.13 3.30
C GLY A 74 8.27 -4.22 3.14
N ARG A 75 9.34 -4.72 2.53
CA ARG A 75 10.53 -3.90 2.20
C ARG A 75 10.19 -2.76 1.24
N ARG A 76 9.38 -3.02 0.20
CA ARG A 76 8.98 -1.98 -0.77
C ARG A 76 8.22 -0.86 -0.08
N SER A 77 7.28 -1.21 0.81
CA SER A 77 6.56 -0.26 1.66
C SER A 77 7.51 0.57 2.53
N LEU A 78 8.45 -0.06 3.24
CA LEU A 78 9.44 0.65 4.05
C LEU A 78 10.31 1.61 3.21
N ARG A 79 10.67 1.20 1.98
CA ARG A 79 11.45 2.03 1.06
C ARG A 79 10.65 3.27 0.63
N HIS A 80 9.39 3.11 0.25
CA HIS A 80 8.51 4.24 -0.08
C HIS A 80 8.31 5.17 1.11
N MET A 81 8.15 4.61 2.32
CA MET A 81 8.04 5.41 3.54
C MET A 81 9.32 6.22 3.81
N ALA A 82 10.50 5.62 3.63
CA ALA A 82 11.77 6.30 3.79
C ALA A 82 11.95 7.44 2.77
N MET A 83 11.60 7.20 1.50
CA MET A 83 11.63 8.23 0.45
C MET A 83 10.70 9.39 0.80
N PHE A 84 9.47 9.11 1.21
CA PHE A 84 8.52 10.16 1.60
C PHE A 84 9.04 10.98 2.79
N LYS A 85 9.52 10.30 3.84
CA LYS A 85 10.09 10.99 5.02
C LYS A 85 11.26 11.89 4.65
N LYS A 86 12.10 11.46 3.71
CA LYS A 86 13.24 12.26 3.23
C LYS A 86 12.77 13.54 2.53
N SER A 87 11.70 13.48 1.75
CA SER A 87 11.15 14.63 1.03
C SER A 87 10.23 15.52 1.86
N LEU A 88 9.74 15.02 3.01
CA LEU A 88 8.76 15.73 3.83
C LEU A 88 9.23 17.12 4.32
N PRO A 89 10.48 17.32 4.76
CA PRO A 89 10.95 18.64 5.17
C PRO A 89 10.85 19.71 4.08
N GLU A 90 11.24 19.37 2.84
CA GLU A 90 11.14 20.27 1.68
C GLU A 90 9.67 20.59 1.37
N ILE A 91 8.79 19.58 1.40
CA ILE A 91 7.35 19.78 1.21
C ILE A 91 6.76 20.71 2.28
N LEU A 92 7.19 20.59 3.54
CA LEU A 92 6.72 21.44 4.63
C LEU A 92 7.32 22.85 4.58
N ASN A 93 8.48 23.03 3.96
CA ASN A 93 9.02 24.35 3.69
C ASN A 93 8.17 25.07 2.63
N ASP A 94 7.94 24.41 1.49
CA ASP A 94 7.20 24.99 0.37
C ASP A 94 5.70 25.13 0.65
N TYR A 95 5.16 24.22 1.45
CA TYR A 95 3.75 24.15 1.81
C TYR A 95 3.56 24.07 3.34
N SER A 96 4.09 25.05 4.06
CA SER A 96 4.04 25.11 5.54
C SER A 96 2.65 25.02 6.18
N LYS A 97 1.60 25.37 5.43
CA LYS A 97 0.21 25.25 5.86
C LYS A 97 -0.54 24.10 5.16
N ALA A 98 0.17 23.17 4.52
CA ALA A 98 -0.43 21.99 3.91
C ALA A 98 -1.21 21.19 4.96
N ARG A 99 -2.30 20.60 4.50
CA ARG A 99 -3.08 19.64 5.25
C ARG A 99 -3.20 18.36 4.45
N TRP A 100 -3.40 17.26 5.15
CA TRP A 100 -3.45 15.94 4.55
C TRP A 100 -4.85 15.35 4.67
N VAL A 101 -5.31 14.72 3.60
CA VAL A 101 -6.57 13.98 3.53
C VAL A 101 -6.26 12.54 3.15
N PHE A 102 -6.74 11.60 3.95
CA PHE A 102 -6.77 10.19 3.59
C PHE A 102 -8.07 9.90 2.86
N MET A 103 -7.98 9.18 1.75
CA MET A 103 -9.12 8.84 0.92
C MET A 103 -9.03 7.38 0.48
N THR A 104 -10.12 6.63 0.64
CA THR A 104 -10.26 5.28 0.10
C THR A 104 -11.31 5.29 -1.01
N LEU A 105 -10.91 4.93 -2.21
CA LEU A 105 -11.80 4.80 -3.37
C LEU A 105 -12.07 3.32 -3.63
N THR A 106 -13.33 2.90 -3.57
CA THR A 106 -13.74 1.50 -3.79
C THR A 106 -14.49 1.34 -5.10
N VAL A 107 -14.68 0.10 -5.52
CA VAL A 107 -15.60 -0.31 -6.58
C VAL A 107 -16.45 -1.46 -6.05
N PRO A 108 -17.59 -1.79 -6.67
CA PRO A 108 -18.31 -3.02 -6.34
C PRO A 108 -17.36 -4.22 -6.39
N ASN A 109 -17.56 -5.18 -5.50
CA ASN A 109 -16.71 -6.37 -5.50
C ASN A 109 -16.88 -7.11 -6.82
N VAL A 110 -15.75 -7.55 -7.38
CA VAL A 110 -15.66 -8.22 -8.67
C VAL A 110 -15.28 -9.68 -8.47
N PRO A 111 -15.71 -10.59 -9.36
CA PRO A 111 -15.09 -11.91 -9.47
C PRO A 111 -13.57 -11.79 -9.58
N ILE A 112 -12.83 -12.71 -8.95
CA ILE A 112 -11.36 -12.65 -8.87
C ILE A 112 -10.70 -12.78 -10.26
N ASP A 113 -11.29 -13.54 -11.18
CA ASP A 113 -10.86 -13.69 -12.58
C ASP A 113 -10.94 -12.35 -13.37
N SER A 114 -11.86 -11.47 -12.96
CA SER A 114 -12.11 -10.17 -13.58
C SER A 114 -11.30 -9.04 -12.91
N LEU A 115 -10.62 -9.33 -11.80
CA LEU A 115 -9.88 -8.34 -11.01
C LEU A 115 -8.82 -7.61 -11.84
N ARG A 116 -8.11 -8.33 -12.70
CA ARG A 116 -7.04 -7.74 -13.54
C ARG A 116 -7.58 -6.65 -14.44
N ASP A 117 -8.73 -6.87 -15.06
CA ASP A 117 -9.35 -5.90 -15.95
C ASP A 117 -10.00 -4.76 -15.16
N GLU A 118 -10.63 -5.07 -14.01
CA GLU A 118 -11.13 -4.04 -13.11
C GLU A 118 -10.02 -3.09 -12.65
N LEU A 119 -8.84 -3.62 -12.27
CA LEU A 119 -7.69 -2.80 -11.90
C LEU A 119 -7.21 -1.90 -13.05
N LYS A 120 -7.29 -2.36 -14.31
CA LYS A 120 -6.99 -1.50 -15.48
C LYS A 120 -8.03 -0.37 -15.57
N LEU A 121 -9.32 -0.69 -15.44
CA LEU A 121 -10.40 0.30 -15.45
C LEU A 121 -10.25 1.32 -14.33
N MET A 122 -9.94 0.88 -13.10
CA MET A 122 -9.68 1.76 -11.97
C MET A 122 -8.49 2.69 -12.22
N ASN A 123 -7.42 2.23 -12.86
CA ASN A 123 -6.30 3.10 -13.23
C ASN A 123 -6.69 4.14 -14.29
N LEU A 124 -7.46 3.75 -15.30
CA LEU A 124 -8.01 4.69 -16.28
C LEU A 124 -8.96 5.71 -15.63
N ALA A 125 -9.79 5.26 -14.70
CA ALA A 125 -10.68 6.12 -13.92
C ALA A 125 -9.91 7.08 -13.04
N TRP A 126 -8.80 6.66 -12.43
CA TRP A 126 -7.90 7.54 -11.68
C TRP A 126 -7.37 8.69 -12.56
N HIS A 127 -6.94 8.40 -13.80
CA HIS A 127 -6.51 9.43 -14.73
C HIS A 127 -7.61 10.44 -15.11
N ARG A 128 -8.89 10.03 -15.10
CA ARG A 128 -10.03 10.93 -15.25
C ARG A 128 -10.29 11.72 -13.96
N PHE A 129 -10.24 11.03 -12.82
CA PHE A 129 -10.52 11.57 -11.49
C PHE A 129 -9.60 12.74 -11.13
N VAL A 130 -8.29 12.62 -11.37
CA VAL A 130 -7.33 13.69 -11.09
C VAL A 130 -7.50 14.94 -11.98
N LYS A 131 -8.27 14.84 -13.07
CA LYS A 131 -8.60 15.96 -13.96
C LYS A 131 -9.92 16.65 -13.61
N ARG A 132 -10.70 16.10 -12.68
CA ARG A 132 -11.99 16.67 -12.25
C ARG A 132 -11.77 18.00 -11.52
N LYS A 133 -12.77 18.88 -11.59
CA LYS A 133 -12.70 20.21 -10.97
C LYS A 133 -12.47 20.13 -9.45
N GLU A 134 -13.07 19.14 -8.79
CA GLU A 134 -12.96 18.86 -7.36
C GLU A 134 -11.53 18.49 -6.95
N PHE A 135 -10.75 17.93 -7.89
CA PHE A 135 -9.37 17.55 -7.66
C PHE A 135 -8.38 18.71 -7.86
N LYS A 136 -8.79 19.83 -8.48
CA LYS A 136 -7.90 20.97 -8.77
C LYS A 136 -7.25 21.59 -7.54
N SER A 137 -7.91 21.54 -6.39
CA SER A 137 -7.43 22.06 -5.12
C SER A 137 -6.44 21.11 -4.41
N VAL A 138 -6.28 19.88 -4.90
CA VAL A 138 -5.25 18.94 -4.45
C VAL A 138 -3.90 19.34 -5.05
N LYS A 139 -2.91 19.60 -4.20
CA LYS A 139 -1.57 20.07 -4.58
C LYS A 139 -0.59 18.94 -4.88
N GLY A 140 -0.87 17.75 -4.38
CA GLY A 140 -0.06 16.55 -4.60
C GLY A 140 -0.75 15.34 -4.01
N TRP A 141 -0.36 14.14 -4.45
CA TRP A 141 -0.97 12.91 -3.96
C TRP A 141 -0.04 11.72 -4.08
N ILE A 142 -0.29 10.72 -3.24
CA ILE A 142 0.26 9.37 -3.35
C ILE A 142 -0.92 8.39 -3.32
N ARG A 143 -0.81 7.31 -4.10
CA ARG A 143 -1.85 6.28 -4.19
C ARG A 143 -1.23 4.89 -4.18
N LYS A 144 -1.92 3.95 -3.54
CA LYS A 144 -1.64 2.51 -3.64
C LYS A 144 -2.92 1.72 -3.85
N THR A 145 -2.81 0.63 -4.58
CA THR A 145 -3.84 -0.39 -4.74
C THR A 145 -3.76 -1.39 -3.59
N GLU A 146 -4.89 -1.62 -2.95
CA GLU A 146 -5.10 -2.74 -2.04
C GLU A 146 -6.24 -3.61 -2.57
N VAL A 147 -6.11 -4.93 -2.42
CA VAL A 147 -7.13 -5.90 -2.78
C VAL A 147 -7.40 -6.76 -1.55
N THR A 148 -8.67 -6.82 -1.15
CA THR A 148 -9.13 -7.71 -0.07
C THR A 148 -10.01 -8.81 -0.63
N CYS A 149 -9.88 -10.03 -0.10
CA CYS A 149 -10.85 -11.10 -0.37
C CYS A 149 -12.19 -10.76 0.29
N GLU A 150 -13.28 -10.89 -0.45
CA GLU A 150 -14.61 -10.76 0.12
C GLU A 150 -14.89 -11.91 1.10
N THR A 151 -15.60 -11.62 2.19
CA THR A 151 -15.94 -12.62 3.23
C THR A 151 -17.26 -13.34 2.98
N LYS A 152 -18.18 -12.75 2.21
CA LYS A 152 -19.53 -13.29 1.98
C LYS A 152 -19.65 -14.18 0.74
N ARG A 153 -18.97 -13.82 -0.35
CA ARG A 153 -18.97 -14.55 -1.62
C ARG A 153 -17.58 -15.12 -1.87
N LYS A 154 -17.52 -16.42 -2.17
CA LYS A 154 -16.29 -17.08 -2.61
C LYS A 154 -15.84 -16.49 -3.95
N ASN A 155 -14.53 -16.42 -4.17
CA ASN A 155 -13.93 -15.99 -5.44
C ASN A 155 -14.31 -14.55 -5.85
N TYR A 156 -14.59 -13.69 -4.87
CA TYR A 156 -14.76 -12.25 -5.10
C TYR A 156 -13.62 -11.47 -4.43
N ALA A 157 -13.22 -10.40 -5.10
CA ALA A 157 -12.21 -9.46 -4.69
C ALA A 157 -12.83 -8.07 -4.53
N HIS A 158 -12.29 -7.31 -3.58
CA HIS A 158 -12.66 -5.92 -3.36
C HIS A 158 -11.41 -5.05 -3.54
N PRO A 159 -11.11 -4.65 -4.79
CA PRO A 159 -10.02 -3.74 -5.07
C PRO A 159 -10.40 -2.32 -4.65
N HIS A 160 -9.44 -1.60 -4.07
CA HIS A 160 -9.61 -0.22 -3.69
C HIS A 160 -8.28 0.53 -3.77
N PHE A 161 -8.39 1.86 -3.85
CA PHE A 161 -7.24 2.74 -3.76
C PHE A 161 -7.20 3.45 -2.42
N HIS A 162 -6.09 3.31 -1.71
CA HIS A 162 -5.74 4.23 -0.64
C HIS A 162 -4.95 5.39 -1.23
N CYS A 163 -5.39 6.60 -0.89
CA CYS A 163 -4.85 7.86 -1.40
C CYS A 163 -4.52 8.79 -0.23
N LEU A 164 -3.35 9.42 -0.29
CA LEU A 164 -2.96 10.52 0.57
C LEU A 164 -2.91 11.77 -0.29
N LEU A 165 -3.79 12.72 -0.01
CA LEU A 165 -3.90 13.98 -0.74
C LEU A 165 -3.34 15.12 0.10
N MET A 166 -2.54 15.98 -0.52
CA MET A 166 -2.09 17.24 0.04
C MET A 166 -3.02 18.35 -0.43
N VAL A 167 -3.62 19.09 0.51
CA VAL A 167 -4.55 20.20 0.26
C VAL A 167 -4.12 21.46 1.00
N SER A 168 -4.64 22.62 0.61
CA SER A 168 -4.41 23.86 1.34
C SER A 168 -5.08 23.83 2.72
N SER A 169 -4.59 24.64 3.66
CA SER A 169 -5.29 24.85 4.94
C SER A 169 -6.68 25.47 4.79
N SER A 170 -6.93 26.22 3.71
CA SER A 170 -8.25 26.80 3.41
C SER A 170 -9.30 25.75 3.06
N TRP A 171 -8.90 24.56 2.61
CA TRP A 171 -9.81 23.46 2.24
C TRP A 171 -10.85 23.17 3.33
N PHE A 172 -10.42 23.03 4.58
CA PHE A 172 -11.33 22.71 5.69
C PHE A 172 -12.16 23.91 6.18
N ARG A 173 -11.94 25.09 5.62
CA ARG A 173 -12.72 26.31 5.87
C ARG A 173 -13.75 26.59 4.78
N GLY A 174 -13.96 25.65 3.85
CA GLY A 174 -14.98 25.72 2.79
C GLY A 174 -14.44 26.09 1.42
N ASP A 175 -13.20 26.55 1.31
CA ASP A 175 -12.57 26.90 0.03
C ASP A 175 -12.26 25.63 -0.78
N ASN A 176 -13.04 25.41 -1.86
CA ASN A 176 -12.95 24.21 -2.70
C ASN A 176 -13.07 22.89 -1.90
N TYR A 177 -13.77 22.93 -0.76
CA TYR A 177 -14.06 21.74 0.03
C TYR A 177 -14.97 20.80 -0.75
N THR A 178 -14.55 19.54 -0.88
CA THR A 178 -15.38 18.51 -1.51
C THR A 178 -15.90 17.53 -0.45
N LYS A 179 -17.23 17.46 -0.33
CA LYS A 179 -17.94 16.53 0.55
C LYS A 179 -17.74 15.08 0.10
N GLN A 180 -17.80 14.13 1.03
CA GLN A 180 -17.65 12.70 0.74
C GLN A 180 -18.66 12.19 -0.31
N SER A 181 -19.92 12.62 -0.24
CA SER A 181 -20.94 12.27 -1.26
C SER A 181 -20.51 12.69 -2.66
N ARG A 182 -19.95 13.91 -2.78
CA ARG A 182 -19.46 14.41 -4.06
C ARG A 182 -18.25 13.62 -4.58
N TRP A 183 -17.35 13.19 -3.68
CA TRP A 183 -16.26 12.30 -4.07
C TRP A 183 -16.75 10.95 -4.58
N SER A 184 -17.76 10.36 -3.94
CA SER A 184 -18.42 9.13 -4.38
C SER A 184 -19.04 9.28 -5.76
N GLU A 185 -19.80 10.35 -5.99
CA GLU A 185 -20.41 10.65 -7.30
C GLU A 185 -19.36 10.72 -8.41
N ILE A 186 -18.35 11.59 -8.27
CA ILE A 186 -17.37 11.78 -9.35
C ILE A 186 -16.48 10.55 -9.54
N TRP A 187 -16.23 9.76 -8.48
CA TRP A 187 -15.52 8.49 -8.62
C TRP A 187 -16.36 7.49 -9.39
N GLY A 188 -17.65 7.37 -9.09
CA GLY A 188 -18.61 6.56 -9.83
C GLY A 188 -18.70 6.95 -11.30
N GLU A 189 -18.81 8.25 -11.60
CA GLU A 189 -18.76 8.79 -12.97
C GLU A 189 -17.44 8.42 -13.67
N CYS A 190 -16.31 8.56 -12.98
CA CYS A 190 -15.00 8.24 -13.54
C CYS A 190 -14.86 6.74 -13.79
N MET A 191 -15.41 5.90 -12.93
CA MET A 191 -15.48 4.45 -13.12
C MET A 191 -16.53 4.01 -14.13
N LYS A 192 -17.50 4.88 -14.46
CA LYS A 192 -18.69 4.58 -15.26
C LYS A 192 -19.58 3.52 -14.61
N LEU A 193 -19.81 3.67 -13.30
CA LEU A 193 -20.68 2.77 -12.54
C LEU A 193 -22.13 3.24 -12.58
N ASP A 194 -23.06 2.28 -12.60
CA ASP A 194 -24.50 2.55 -12.45
C ASP A 194 -24.91 2.82 -10.99
N THR A 195 -24.02 2.52 -10.04
CA THR A 195 -24.23 2.70 -8.60
C THR A 195 -23.16 3.57 -7.97
N LEU A 196 -23.53 4.32 -6.92
CA LEU A 196 -22.58 5.12 -6.15
C LEU A 196 -21.62 4.22 -5.35
N PRO A 197 -20.30 4.29 -5.61
CA PRO A 197 -19.33 3.51 -4.85
C PRO A 197 -19.12 4.09 -3.45
N ILE A 198 -18.71 3.23 -2.52
CA ILE A 198 -18.35 3.69 -1.17
C ILE A 198 -17.00 4.40 -1.24
N VAL A 199 -16.95 5.61 -0.71
CA VAL A 199 -15.71 6.37 -0.59
C VAL A 199 -15.57 6.82 0.85
N ASP A 200 -14.39 6.64 1.43
CA ASP A 200 -14.03 7.16 2.76
C ASP A 200 -13.11 8.36 2.57
N VAL A 201 -13.39 9.49 3.22
CA VAL A 201 -12.55 10.70 3.15
C VAL A 201 -12.43 11.30 4.53
N ARG A 202 -11.20 11.36 5.06
CA ARG A 202 -10.95 11.82 6.43
C ARG A 202 -9.73 12.73 6.49
N ALA A 203 -9.82 13.79 7.30
CA ALA A 203 -8.67 14.63 7.61
C ALA A 203 -7.66 13.84 8.44
N VAL A 204 -6.38 13.91 8.08
CA VAL A 204 -5.32 13.31 8.89
C VAL A 204 -4.97 14.29 10.01
N LYS A 205 -5.14 13.86 11.26
CA LYS A 205 -4.90 14.66 12.47
C LYS A 205 -3.49 14.37 13.03
N GLY A 206 -2.89 15.37 13.67
CA GLY A 206 -1.56 15.27 14.29
C GLY A 206 -0.54 16.22 13.66
N THR A 207 0.71 16.13 14.12
CA THR A 207 1.82 16.82 13.45
C THR A 207 2.04 16.22 12.07
N PRO A 208 2.53 16.98 11.08
CA PRO A 208 2.74 16.46 9.72
C PRO A 208 3.54 15.15 9.68
N ASP A 209 4.60 15.04 10.49
CA ASP A 209 5.45 13.84 10.53
C ASP A 209 4.72 12.62 11.10
N LYS A 210 3.99 12.79 12.21
CA LYS A 210 3.24 11.68 12.83
C LYS A 210 2.07 11.25 11.94
N ALA A 211 1.36 12.22 11.38
CA ALA A 211 0.28 12.01 10.42
C ALA A 211 0.77 11.23 9.19
N ALA A 212 1.91 11.62 8.62
CA ALA A 212 2.52 10.95 7.48
C ALA A 212 2.88 9.50 7.77
N VAL A 213 3.48 9.22 8.93
CA VAL A 213 3.85 7.85 9.33
C VAL A 213 2.63 6.95 9.43
N GLU A 214 1.58 7.40 10.12
CA GLU A 214 0.36 6.58 10.30
C GLU A 214 -0.36 6.35 8.98
N VAL A 215 -0.43 7.37 8.12
CA VAL A 215 -0.98 7.20 6.78
C VAL A 215 -0.18 6.19 5.98
N LEU A 216 1.15 6.30 5.95
CA LEU A 216 1.99 5.38 5.16
C LEU A 216 1.93 3.93 5.65
N LYS A 217 1.62 3.68 6.93
CA LYS A 217 1.30 2.34 7.42
C LYS A 217 0.05 1.75 6.77
N ALA A 218 -0.94 2.58 6.42
CA ALA A 218 -2.10 2.14 5.64
C ALA A 218 -1.74 1.79 4.18
N PHE A 219 -0.56 2.16 3.70
CA PHE A 219 -0.05 1.83 2.36
C PHE A 219 0.89 0.60 2.39
N ASN A 220 0.82 -0.24 3.43
CA ASN A 220 1.87 -1.22 3.70
C ASN A 220 1.84 -2.45 2.79
N TYR A 221 0.66 -2.99 2.46
CA TYR A 221 0.53 -4.22 1.64
C TYR A 221 -0.37 -3.98 0.42
N SER A 222 -0.19 -4.76 -0.64
CA SER A 222 -1.17 -4.80 -1.74
C SER A 222 -2.30 -5.79 -1.46
N VAL A 223 -1.98 -6.86 -0.73
CA VAL A 223 -2.92 -7.84 -0.16
C VAL A 223 -2.37 -8.22 1.21
N LYS A 224 -3.24 -8.45 2.18
CA LYS A 224 -2.83 -8.93 3.49
C LYS A 224 -2.20 -10.32 3.37
N PRO A 225 -1.02 -10.58 3.97
CA PRO A 225 -0.38 -11.90 3.90
C PRO A 225 -1.31 -13.03 4.35
N GLU A 226 -2.14 -12.78 5.37
CA GLU A 226 -3.11 -13.74 5.88
C GLU A 226 -4.14 -14.14 4.82
N THR A 227 -4.52 -13.22 3.92
CA THR A 227 -5.45 -13.51 2.81
C THR A 227 -4.81 -14.43 1.78
N LEU A 228 -3.54 -14.24 1.46
CA LEU A 228 -2.82 -15.08 0.49
C LEU A 228 -2.63 -16.51 0.99
N VAL A 229 -2.46 -16.66 2.30
CA VAL A 229 -2.20 -17.94 2.96
C VAL A 229 -3.49 -18.74 3.19
N ASN A 230 -4.56 -18.08 3.66
CA ASN A 230 -5.74 -18.78 4.16
C ASN A 230 -6.73 -19.20 3.06
N ASN A 231 -6.54 -18.78 1.81
CA ASN A 231 -7.45 -19.09 0.71
C ASN A 231 -6.66 -19.41 -0.57
N ARG A 232 -6.27 -20.69 -0.71
CA ARG A 232 -5.43 -21.17 -1.82
C ARG A 232 -6.05 -20.90 -3.19
N GLU A 233 -7.32 -21.25 -3.40
CA GLU A 233 -8.00 -21.07 -4.69
C GLU A 233 -8.03 -19.59 -5.11
N TRP A 234 -8.46 -18.72 -4.20
CA TRP A 234 -8.49 -17.28 -4.45
C TRP A 234 -7.09 -16.71 -4.71
N MET A 235 -6.08 -17.16 -3.96
CA MET A 235 -4.71 -16.73 -4.14
C MET A 235 -4.15 -17.14 -5.50
N LEU A 236 -4.40 -18.37 -5.95
CA LEU A 236 -3.92 -18.83 -7.26
C LEU A 236 -4.51 -17.99 -8.40
N GLU A 237 -5.80 -17.66 -8.32
CA GLU A 237 -6.41 -16.77 -9.32
C GLU A 237 -5.89 -15.33 -9.19
N TYR A 238 -5.59 -14.86 -7.97
CA TYR A 238 -4.96 -13.55 -7.76
C TYR A 238 -3.55 -13.46 -8.35
N PHE A 239 -2.81 -14.57 -8.41
CA PHE A 239 -1.46 -14.66 -8.97
C PHE A 239 -1.44 -14.74 -10.50
N ASN A 240 -2.55 -15.14 -11.12
CA ASN A 240 -2.73 -15.31 -12.56
C ASN A 240 -2.71 -13.96 -13.30
#